data_AF-A0A2S8SD36-F1
#
_entry.id   AF-A0A2S8SD36-F1
#
_cell.length_a   1.000
_cell.length_b   1.000
_cell.length_c   1.000
_cell.angle_alpha   90.00
_cell.angle_beta   90.00
_cell.angle_gamma   90.00
#
_symmetry.space_group_name_H-M   'P 1'
#
loop_
_entity.id
_entity.type
_entity.pdbx_description
1 polymer ?
#
loop_
_entity_poly.entity_id
_entity_poly.type
_entity_poly.pdbx_seq_one_letter_code
_entity_poly.pdbx_strand_id
1 'polypeptide(L)'
;MTPESRLVSAIIAQVIRDLFGGLGSTVSDTMRTSTRLSALRWLTAEKGADAADRNHLCSLVGLDGDVLRRRTIAILDRKLPPPLMPDGRSLTDFSADALALWAEKKARDANTAEATAAREAAHADWLARRKTDAEKRRAEAAAAERNAAAERARATADEERRLAKAIEQDAKLKQSAAILRHLREGPKTLRELFFDMGGTMDKEALRWRLDKARKAGLAELDGITWKLAARAAA
;
A
#
# COMPACT_ATOMS: atom_id res chain seq x y z
N MET A 1 6.96 54.95 -36.62
CA MET A 1 7.84 53.88 -36.10
C MET A 1 8.95 54.52 -35.29
N THR A 2 9.03 54.22 -33.98
CA THR A 2 10.03 54.83 -33.08
C THR A 2 11.40 54.18 -33.25
N PRO A 3 12.50 54.79 -32.78
CA PRO A 3 13.83 54.18 -32.77
C PRO A 3 13.88 52.82 -32.05
N GLU A 4 13.15 52.69 -30.94
CA GLU A 4 13.06 51.46 -30.14
C GLU A 4 12.36 50.35 -30.94
N SER A 5 11.26 50.67 -31.62
CA SER A 5 10.54 49.74 -32.49
C SER A 5 11.42 49.25 -33.66
N ARG A 6 12.31 50.12 -34.19
CA ARG A 6 13.31 49.74 -35.20
C ARG A 6 14.35 48.79 -34.66
N LEU A 7 14.87 49.06 -33.47
CA LEU A 7 15.83 48.18 -32.81
C LEU A 7 15.24 46.79 -32.56
N VAL A 8 14.04 46.72 -32.00
CA VAL A 8 13.35 45.44 -31.73
C VAL A 8 13.07 44.67 -33.02
N SER A 9 12.63 45.36 -34.08
CA SER A 9 12.44 44.73 -35.39
C SER A 9 13.75 44.17 -35.96
N ALA A 10 14.86 44.89 -35.77
CA ALA A 10 16.19 44.43 -36.19
C ALA A 10 16.65 43.20 -35.39
N ILE A 11 16.37 43.14 -34.08
CA ILE A 11 16.66 41.97 -33.24
C ILE A 11 15.88 40.76 -33.76
N ILE A 12 14.57 40.88 -33.97
CA ILE A 12 13.74 39.78 -34.48
C ILE A 12 14.22 39.32 -35.85
N ALA A 13 14.52 40.26 -36.76
CA ALA A 13 15.04 39.94 -38.09
C ALA A 13 16.42 39.25 -38.02
N GLN A 14 17.28 39.65 -37.09
CA GLN A 14 18.58 39.01 -36.88
C GLN A 14 18.39 37.58 -36.36
N VAL A 15 17.49 37.32 -35.42
CA VAL A 15 17.25 35.94 -34.93
C VAL A 15 16.70 35.03 -36.04
N ILE A 16 15.81 35.55 -36.89
CA ILE A 16 15.31 34.82 -38.08
C ILE A 16 16.47 34.51 -39.04
N ARG A 17 17.35 35.49 -39.27
CA ARG A 17 18.56 35.32 -40.09
C ARG A 17 19.57 34.36 -39.45
N ASP A 18 19.70 34.36 -38.13
CA ASP A 18 20.58 33.46 -37.40
C ASP A 18 20.11 32.01 -37.54
N LEU A 19 18.79 31.78 -37.56
CA LEU A 19 18.22 30.47 -37.79
C LEU A 19 18.33 30.03 -39.25
N PHE A 20 17.82 30.84 -40.19
CA PHE A 20 17.64 30.43 -41.58
C PHE A 20 18.72 30.90 -42.54
N GLY A 21 19.55 31.87 -42.15
CA GLY A 21 20.53 32.52 -43.01
C GLY A 21 21.94 31.97 -42.87
N GLY A 22 22.85 32.53 -43.68
CA GLY A 22 24.28 32.29 -43.58
C GLY A 22 24.94 33.27 -42.61
N LEU A 23 25.66 32.76 -41.61
CA LEU A 23 26.43 33.57 -40.63
C LEU A 23 27.80 34.03 -41.18
N GLY A 24 28.03 33.94 -42.49
CA GLY A 24 29.31 34.21 -43.13
C GLY A 24 30.30 33.04 -43.06
N SER A 25 31.25 33.00 -43.99
CA SER A 25 32.29 31.96 -44.09
C SER A 25 33.36 32.06 -43.02
N THR A 26 33.50 33.23 -42.37
CA THR A 26 34.52 33.51 -41.35
C THR A 26 34.17 32.98 -39.96
N VAL A 27 32.92 32.59 -39.73
CA VAL A 27 32.46 32.02 -38.45
C VAL A 27 32.81 30.53 -38.41
N SER A 28 33.19 29.99 -37.25
CA SER A 28 33.44 28.55 -37.10
C SER A 28 32.13 27.75 -37.14
N ASP A 29 32.19 26.47 -37.54
CA ASP A 29 31.01 25.59 -37.55
C ASP A 29 30.35 25.48 -36.17
N THR A 30 31.16 25.42 -35.11
CA THR A 30 30.66 25.37 -33.73
C THR A 30 29.85 26.62 -33.37
N MET A 31 30.35 27.81 -33.72
CA MET A 31 29.62 29.06 -33.49
C MET A 31 28.35 29.12 -34.34
N ARG A 32 28.41 28.68 -35.61
CA ARG A 32 27.22 28.62 -36.48
C ARG A 32 26.12 27.75 -35.87
N THR A 33 26.47 26.55 -35.43
CA THR A 33 25.53 25.62 -34.81
C THR A 33 24.97 26.17 -33.50
N SER A 34 25.82 26.75 -32.64
CA SER A 34 25.40 27.35 -31.38
C SER A 34 24.41 28.52 -31.57
N THR A 35 24.70 29.42 -32.50
CA THR A 35 23.84 30.56 -32.84
C THR A 35 22.49 30.07 -33.39
N ARG A 36 22.50 29.09 -34.31
CA ARG A 36 21.27 28.49 -34.85
C ARG A 36 20.44 27.78 -33.80
N LEU A 37 21.07 27.03 -32.90
CA LEU A 37 20.39 26.36 -31.79
C LEU A 37 19.73 27.38 -30.86
N SER A 38 20.42 28.48 -30.56
CA SER A 38 19.88 29.56 -29.73
C SER A 38 18.67 30.24 -30.39
N ALA A 39 18.79 30.56 -31.69
CA ALA A 39 17.70 31.13 -32.47
C ALA A 39 16.50 30.16 -32.59
N LEU A 40 16.76 28.88 -32.88
CA LEU A 40 15.75 27.83 -32.93
C LEU A 40 15.02 27.72 -31.60
N ARG A 41 15.76 27.71 -30.48
CA ARG A 41 15.20 27.63 -29.13
C ARG A 41 14.28 28.82 -28.85
N TRP A 42 14.74 30.05 -29.09
CA TRP A 42 13.96 31.27 -28.86
C TRP A 42 12.70 31.35 -29.73
N LEU A 43 12.83 31.05 -31.03
CA LEU A 43 11.71 31.10 -31.98
C LEU A 43 10.66 30.01 -31.76
N THR A 44 11.05 28.84 -31.23
CA THR A 44 10.15 27.68 -31.10
C THR A 44 9.71 27.37 -29.67
N ALA A 45 10.31 28.01 -28.65
CA ALA A 45 9.96 27.81 -27.24
C ALA A 45 8.46 28.04 -27.00
N GLU A 46 7.79 27.04 -26.44
CA GLU A 46 6.37 27.14 -26.09
C GLU A 46 6.14 27.88 -24.77
N LYS A 47 7.05 27.69 -23.82
CA LYS A 47 6.97 28.21 -22.44
C LYS A 47 8.37 28.58 -21.95
N GLY A 48 8.43 29.29 -20.82
CA GLY A 48 9.69 29.68 -20.16
C GLY A 48 10.20 31.06 -20.58
N ALA A 49 11.43 31.38 -20.17
CA ALA A 49 12.04 32.70 -20.35
C ALA A 49 12.11 33.12 -21.83
N ASP A 50 12.53 32.22 -22.72
CA ASP A 50 12.62 32.48 -24.16
C ASP A 50 11.24 32.81 -24.78
N ALA A 51 10.17 32.11 -24.35
CA ALA A 51 8.82 32.40 -24.83
C ALA A 51 8.30 33.74 -24.30
N ALA A 52 8.56 34.06 -23.03
CA ALA A 52 8.20 35.33 -22.42
C ALA A 52 8.93 36.51 -23.08
N ASP A 53 10.24 36.37 -23.29
CA ASP A 53 11.09 37.36 -23.96
C ASP A 53 10.64 37.60 -25.41
N ARG A 54 10.39 36.53 -26.18
CA ARG A 54 9.81 36.65 -27.52
C ARG A 54 8.50 37.42 -27.54
N ASN A 55 7.57 37.07 -26.65
CA ASN A 55 6.26 37.72 -26.60
C ASN A 55 6.38 39.19 -26.19
N HIS A 56 7.28 39.50 -25.25
CA HIS A 56 7.58 40.87 -24.87
C HIS A 56 8.13 41.68 -26.05
N LEU A 57 9.19 41.21 -26.70
CA LEU A 57 9.79 41.90 -27.85
C LEU A 57 8.80 42.04 -29.01
N CYS A 58 8.03 41.00 -29.34
CA CYS A 58 7.02 41.09 -30.40
C CYS A 58 5.94 42.14 -30.07
N SER A 59 5.51 42.25 -28.80
CA SER A 59 4.49 43.23 -28.41
C SER A 59 4.92 44.68 -28.64
N LEU A 60 6.21 45.00 -28.48
CA LEU A 60 6.76 46.35 -28.68
C LEU A 60 6.71 46.82 -30.14
N VAL A 61 6.54 45.90 -31.09
CA VAL A 61 6.42 46.18 -32.53
C VAL A 61 5.05 45.84 -33.10
N GLY A 62 4.06 45.56 -32.23
CA GLY A 62 2.70 45.20 -32.63
C GLY A 62 2.59 43.82 -33.29
N LEU A 63 3.52 42.90 -32.99
CA LEU A 63 3.48 41.51 -33.44
C LEU A 63 3.02 40.60 -32.30
N ASP A 64 2.35 39.50 -32.68
CA ASP A 64 2.05 38.39 -31.78
C ASP A 64 3.18 37.36 -31.85
N GLY A 65 3.87 37.15 -30.73
CA GLY A 65 5.00 36.23 -30.64
C GLY A 65 4.62 34.76 -30.83
N ASP A 66 3.39 34.36 -30.54
CA ASP A 66 2.90 33.00 -30.79
C ASP A 66 2.53 32.80 -32.26
N VAL A 67 2.04 33.84 -32.94
CA VAL A 67 1.89 33.83 -34.41
C VAL A 67 3.26 33.67 -35.08
N LEU A 68 4.28 34.42 -34.62
CA LEU A 68 5.66 34.28 -35.11
C LEU A 68 6.20 32.86 -34.89
N ARG A 69 6.01 32.29 -33.69
CA ARG A 69 6.38 30.90 -33.37
C ARG A 69 5.71 29.91 -34.31
N ARG A 70 4.37 29.96 -34.44
CA ARG A 70 3.60 29.04 -35.29
C ARG A 70 4.05 29.11 -36.75
N ARG A 71 4.31 30.32 -37.26
CA ARG A 71 4.81 30.51 -38.62
C ARG A 71 6.21 29.93 -38.80
N THR A 72 7.11 30.15 -37.84
CA THR A 72 8.46 29.56 -37.86
C THR A 72 8.39 28.04 -37.87
N ILE A 73 7.58 27.43 -37.00
CA ILE A 73 7.37 25.98 -36.97
C ILE A 73 6.79 25.48 -38.30
N ALA A 74 5.82 26.18 -38.88
CA ALA A 74 5.25 25.80 -40.18
C ALA A 74 6.29 25.84 -41.30
N ILE A 75 7.25 26.77 -41.28
CA ILE A 75 8.38 26.79 -42.22
C ILE A 75 9.32 25.61 -41.96
N LEU A 76 9.67 25.34 -40.71
CA LEU A 76 10.53 24.20 -40.33
C LEU A 76 9.87 22.83 -40.62
N ASP A 77 8.54 22.77 -40.61
CA ASP A 77 7.76 21.59 -41.04
C ASP A 77 7.50 21.57 -42.56
N ARG A 78 8.07 22.52 -43.33
CA ARG A 78 7.90 22.66 -44.79
C ARG A 78 6.45 22.88 -45.24
N LYS A 79 5.58 23.37 -44.35
CA LYS A 79 4.19 23.74 -44.65
C LYS A 79 4.08 25.15 -45.23
N LEU A 80 5.10 25.98 -45.02
CA LEU A 80 5.24 27.31 -45.60
C LEU A 80 6.63 27.50 -46.20
N PRO A 81 6.77 28.27 -47.29
CA PRO A 81 8.09 28.63 -47.79
C PRO A 81 8.82 29.54 -46.78
N PRO A 82 10.16 29.48 -46.71
CA PRO A 82 10.94 30.43 -45.94
C PRO A 82 10.64 31.88 -46.35
N PRO A 83 10.75 32.85 -45.42
CA PRO A 83 10.59 34.25 -45.78
C PRO A 83 11.62 34.66 -46.83
N LEU A 84 11.21 35.48 -47.80
CA LEU A 84 12.16 36.12 -48.70
C LEU A 84 12.95 37.16 -47.91
N MET A 85 14.27 37.18 -48.11
CA MET A 85 15.10 38.22 -47.56
C MET A 85 14.88 39.53 -48.34
N PRO A 86 15.09 40.71 -47.73
CA PRO A 86 14.94 42.00 -48.41
C PRO A 86 15.82 42.16 -49.66
N ASP A 87 16.92 41.40 -49.75
CA ASP A 87 17.83 41.37 -50.91
C ASP A 87 17.38 40.38 -52.01
N GLY A 88 16.17 39.82 -51.89
CA GLY A 88 15.59 38.89 -52.87
C GLY A 88 16.20 37.49 -52.85
N ARG A 89 17.17 37.20 -51.98
CA ARG A 89 17.77 35.87 -51.88
C ARG A 89 16.81 34.92 -51.16
N SER A 90 16.63 33.76 -51.77
CA SER A 90 15.89 32.65 -51.17
C SER A 90 16.73 32.01 -50.06
N LEU A 91 16.13 31.79 -48.89
CA LEU A 91 16.75 31.06 -47.77
C LEU A 91 16.80 29.54 -48.01
N THR A 92 16.52 29.06 -49.23
CA THR A 92 16.36 27.62 -49.53
C THR A 92 17.60 26.80 -49.19
N ASP A 93 18.80 27.26 -49.56
CA ASP A 93 20.04 26.49 -49.35
C ASP A 93 20.47 26.50 -47.87
N PHE A 94 20.16 27.58 -47.16
CA PHE A 94 20.53 27.80 -45.76
C PHE A 94 19.55 27.16 -44.77
N SER A 95 18.39 26.70 -45.26
CA SER A 95 17.36 26.04 -44.45
C SER A 95 17.71 24.59 -44.06
N ALA A 96 18.64 23.93 -44.75
CA ALA A 96 18.95 22.52 -44.50
C ALA A 96 19.43 22.26 -43.06
N ASP A 97 20.31 23.10 -42.54
CA ASP A 97 20.83 22.97 -41.18
C ASP A 97 19.74 23.25 -40.13
N ALA A 98 18.91 24.28 -40.36
CA ALA A 98 17.78 24.59 -39.48
C ALA A 98 16.76 23.44 -39.44
N LEU A 99 16.50 22.82 -40.59
CA LEU A 99 15.62 21.65 -40.71
C LEU A 99 16.21 20.42 -40.01
N ALA A 100 17.52 20.20 -40.12
CA ALA A 100 18.22 19.11 -39.43
C ALA A 100 18.15 19.29 -37.89
N LEU A 101 18.45 20.49 -37.40
CA LEU A 101 18.34 20.81 -35.96
C LEU A 101 16.90 20.69 -35.45
N TRP A 102 15.91 21.10 -36.27
CA TRP A 102 14.50 20.92 -35.93
C TRP A 102 14.10 19.45 -35.87
N ALA A 103 14.55 18.62 -36.82
CA ALA A 103 14.30 17.18 -36.81
C ALA A 103 14.91 16.51 -35.57
N GLU A 104 16.15 16.87 -35.22
CA GLU A 104 16.81 16.39 -34.01
C GLU A 104 16.04 16.80 -32.74
N LYS A 105 15.63 18.07 -32.65
CA LYS A 105 14.81 18.55 -31.53
C LYS A 105 13.50 17.78 -31.42
N LYS A 106 12.78 17.56 -32.53
CA LYS A 106 11.53 16.77 -32.53
C LYS A 106 11.77 15.34 -32.05
N ALA A 107 12.86 14.70 -32.48
CA ALA A 107 13.21 13.37 -32.02
C ALA A 107 13.51 13.35 -30.50
N ARG A 108 14.26 14.35 -30.00
CA ARG A 108 14.55 14.48 -28.57
C ARG A 108 13.30 14.73 -27.73
N ASP A 109 12.41 15.59 -28.20
CA ASP A 109 11.13 15.88 -27.52
C ASP A 109 10.23 14.63 -27.52
N ALA A 110 10.16 13.90 -28.63
CA ALA A 110 9.42 12.63 -28.72
C ALA A 110 9.96 11.58 -27.77
N ASN A 111 11.29 11.38 -27.72
CA ASN A 111 11.93 10.45 -26.80
C ASN A 111 11.70 10.86 -25.33
N THR A 112 11.67 12.16 -25.03
CA THR A 112 11.37 12.66 -23.69
C THR A 112 9.91 12.42 -23.31
N ALA A 113 8.98 12.64 -24.25
CA ALA A 113 7.56 12.34 -24.07
C ALA A 113 7.32 10.83 -23.85
N GLU A 114 7.99 9.98 -24.62
CA GLU A 114 7.93 8.53 -24.46
C GLU A 114 8.51 8.09 -23.11
N ALA A 115 9.67 8.64 -22.71
CA ALA A 115 10.28 8.32 -21.42
C ALA A 115 9.43 8.79 -20.22
N THR A 116 8.77 9.94 -20.33
CA THR A 116 7.85 10.43 -19.29
C THR A 116 6.59 9.57 -19.22
N ALA A 117 5.98 9.25 -20.34
CA ALA A 117 4.84 8.33 -20.40
C ALA A 117 5.18 6.94 -19.83
N ALA A 118 6.36 6.39 -20.16
CA ALA A 118 6.84 5.12 -19.62
C ALA A 118 7.04 5.17 -18.10
N ARG A 119 7.56 6.27 -17.56
CA ARG A 119 7.70 6.48 -16.11
C ARG A 119 6.35 6.58 -15.40
N GLU A 120 5.40 7.31 -15.99
CA GLU A 120 4.05 7.44 -15.45
C GLU A 120 3.33 6.09 -15.44
N ALA A 121 3.44 5.31 -16.52
CA ALA A 121 2.88 3.96 -16.60
C ALA A 121 3.51 3.02 -15.56
N ALA A 122 4.84 3.04 -15.41
CA ALA A 122 5.55 2.24 -14.40
C ALA A 122 5.15 2.63 -12.97
N HIS A 123 4.96 3.92 -12.69
CA HIS A 123 4.50 4.41 -11.40
C HIS A 123 3.07 3.97 -11.10
N ALA A 124 2.18 4.03 -12.09
CA ALA A 124 0.80 3.55 -11.95
C ALA A 124 0.74 2.04 -11.66
N ASP A 125 1.52 1.22 -12.37
CA ASP A 125 1.62 -0.23 -12.11
C ASP A 125 2.17 -0.52 -10.70
N TRP A 126 3.22 0.20 -10.28
CA TRP A 126 3.76 0.08 -8.93
C TRP A 126 2.72 0.41 -7.85
N LEU A 127 1.93 1.46 -8.03
CA LEU A 127 0.84 1.81 -7.10
C LEU A 127 -0.25 0.71 -7.06
N ALA A 128 -0.62 0.15 -8.21
CA ALA A 128 -1.59 -0.93 -8.29
C ALA A 128 -1.12 -2.18 -7.51
N ARG A 129 0.13 -2.61 -7.74
CA ARG A 129 0.74 -3.74 -7.02
C ARG A 129 0.81 -3.50 -5.51
N ARG A 130 1.17 -2.28 -5.11
CA ARG A 130 1.24 -1.92 -3.69
C ARG A 130 -0.12 -1.96 -3.02
N LYS A 131 -1.19 -1.58 -3.73
CA LYS A 131 -2.57 -1.68 -3.24
C LYS A 131 -2.97 -3.14 -3.05
N THR A 132 -2.70 -4.00 -4.03
CA THR A 132 -3.01 -5.44 -3.91
C THR A 132 -2.22 -6.11 -2.78
N ASP A 133 -0.95 -5.74 -2.58
CA ASP A 133 -0.14 -6.24 -1.47
C ASP A 133 -0.68 -5.80 -0.10
N ALA A 134 -1.15 -4.56 0.00
CA ALA A 134 -1.76 -4.04 1.22
C ALA A 134 -3.08 -4.77 1.54
N GLU A 135 -3.90 -5.05 0.54
CA GLU A 135 -5.14 -5.83 0.69
C GLU A 135 -4.83 -7.27 1.12
N LYS A 136 -3.84 -7.93 0.50
CA LYS A 136 -3.38 -9.26 0.89
C LYS A 136 -2.90 -9.29 2.34
N ARG A 137 -2.06 -8.34 2.76
CA ARG A 137 -1.59 -8.24 4.16
C ARG A 137 -2.72 -8.02 5.16
N ARG A 138 -3.74 -7.24 4.80
CA ARG A 138 -4.94 -7.05 5.65
C ARG A 138 -5.74 -8.36 5.77
N ALA A 139 -5.89 -9.10 4.68
CA ALA A 139 -6.56 -10.40 4.69
C ALA A 139 -5.80 -11.43 5.55
N GLU A 140 -4.47 -11.49 5.43
CA GLU A 140 -3.60 -12.36 6.24
C GLU A 140 -3.66 -11.99 7.73
N ALA A 141 -3.62 -10.70 8.08
CA ALA A 141 -3.75 -10.23 9.46
C ALA A 141 -5.13 -10.58 10.05
N ALA A 142 -6.21 -10.40 9.29
CA ALA A 142 -7.55 -10.76 9.73
C ALA A 142 -7.71 -12.28 9.93
N ALA A 143 -7.08 -13.10 9.08
CA ALA A 143 -7.05 -14.55 9.25
C ALA A 143 -6.27 -14.96 10.51
N ALA A 144 -5.11 -14.33 10.76
CA ALA A 144 -4.32 -14.57 11.97
C ALA A 144 -5.09 -14.20 13.24
N GLU A 145 -5.81 -13.07 13.24
CA GLU A 145 -6.64 -12.65 14.38
C GLU A 145 -7.80 -13.62 14.65
N ARG A 146 -8.47 -14.09 13.59
CA ARG A 146 -9.53 -15.13 13.73
C ARG A 146 -8.98 -16.42 14.32
N ASN A 147 -7.80 -16.86 13.89
CA ASN A 147 -7.16 -18.06 14.44
C ASN A 147 -6.80 -17.86 15.91
N ALA A 148 -6.20 -16.72 16.28
CA ALA A 148 -5.89 -16.39 17.66
C ALA A 148 -7.14 -16.32 18.55
N ALA A 149 -8.24 -15.77 18.05
CA ALA A 149 -9.52 -15.74 18.75
C ALA A 149 -10.08 -17.16 18.95
N ALA A 150 -10.00 -18.03 17.95
CA ALA A 150 -10.43 -19.42 18.04
C ALA A 150 -9.59 -20.22 19.05
N GLU A 151 -8.27 -19.98 19.11
CA GLU A 151 -7.39 -20.60 20.10
C GLU A 151 -7.72 -20.14 21.53
N ARG A 152 -7.94 -18.85 21.75
CA ARG A 152 -8.38 -18.33 23.05
C ARG A 152 -9.70 -18.95 23.49
N ALA A 153 -10.67 -19.04 22.58
CA ALA A 153 -11.97 -19.66 22.87
C ALA A 153 -11.85 -21.16 23.23
N ARG A 154 -10.93 -21.89 22.57
CA ARG A 154 -10.63 -23.28 22.93
C ARG A 154 -9.97 -23.39 24.31
N ALA A 155 -9.02 -22.51 24.61
CA ALA A 155 -8.33 -22.48 25.89
C ALA A 155 -9.31 -22.20 27.05
N THR A 156 -10.20 -21.22 26.89
CA THR A 156 -11.23 -20.91 27.90
C THR A 156 -12.20 -22.08 28.08
N ALA A 157 -12.66 -22.71 26.99
CA ALA A 157 -13.55 -23.86 27.08
C ALA A 157 -12.88 -25.07 27.77
N ASP A 158 -11.59 -25.29 27.54
CA ASP A 158 -10.84 -26.36 28.21
C ASP A 158 -10.61 -26.06 29.70
N GLU A 159 -10.38 -24.80 30.07
CA GLU A 159 -10.30 -24.37 31.47
C GLU A 159 -11.63 -24.55 32.20
N GLU A 160 -12.75 -24.11 31.61
CA GLU A 160 -14.09 -24.32 32.16
C GLU A 160 -14.41 -25.81 32.37
N ARG A 161 -14.03 -26.67 31.40
CA ARG A 161 -14.17 -28.12 31.53
C ARG A 161 -13.32 -28.69 32.68
N ARG A 162 -12.11 -28.17 32.90
CA ARG A 162 -11.25 -28.59 34.02
C ARG A 162 -11.85 -28.17 35.35
N LEU A 163 -12.34 -26.93 35.46
CA LEU A 163 -13.00 -26.43 36.65
C LEU A 163 -14.28 -27.21 36.97
N ALA A 164 -15.12 -27.49 35.96
CA ALA A 164 -16.32 -28.30 36.13
C ALA A 164 -15.99 -29.70 36.67
N LYS A 165 -14.95 -30.36 36.12
CA LYS A 165 -14.46 -31.65 36.63
C LYS A 165 -13.93 -31.56 38.05
N ALA A 166 -13.20 -30.50 38.40
CA ALA A 166 -12.67 -30.31 39.74
C ALA A 166 -13.80 -30.11 40.77
N ILE A 167 -14.82 -29.32 40.44
CA ILE A 167 -16.01 -29.13 41.28
C ILE A 167 -16.75 -30.46 41.47
N GLU A 168 -16.93 -31.24 40.40
CA GLU A 168 -17.56 -32.56 40.48
C GLU A 168 -16.76 -33.52 41.38
N GLN A 169 -15.43 -33.51 41.27
CA GLN A 169 -14.55 -34.32 42.12
C GLN A 169 -14.60 -33.89 43.60
N ASP A 170 -14.58 -32.59 43.89
CA ASP A 170 -14.70 -32.06 45.25
C ASP A 170 -16.06 -32.43 45.87
N ALA A 171 -17.15 -32.28 45.11
CA ALA A 171 -18.48 -32.71 45.55
C ALA A 171 -18.51 -34.22 45.86
N LYS A 172 -17.86 -35.04 45.03
CA LYS A 172 -17.68 -36.48 45.30
C LYS A 172 -16.89 -36.71 46.59
N LEU A 173 -15.79 -35.99 46.82
CA LEU A 173 -15.00 -36.14 48.06
C LEU A 173 -15.80 -35.75 49.31
N LYS A 174 -16.51 -34.62 49.28
CA LYS A 174 -17.37 -34.14 50.38
C LYS A 174 -18.46 -35.15 50.74
N GLN A 175 -19.13 -35.70 49.74
CA GLN A 175 -20.13 -36.74 49.96
C GLN A 175 -19.53 -38.02 50.56
N SER A 176 -18.35 -38.45 50.13
CA SER A 176 -17.66 -39.60 50.72
C SER A 176 -17.24 -39.34 52.17
N ALA A 177 -16.74 -38.14 52.47
CA ALA A 177 -16.40 -37.72 53.83
C ALA A 177 -17.63 -37.69 54.75
N ALA A 178 -18.79 -37.25 54.25
CA ALA A 178 -20.05 -37.26 55.00
C ALA A 178 -20.48 -38.69 55.37
N ILE A 179 -20.38 -39.65 54.45
CA ILE A 179 -20.67 -41.07 54.73
C ILE A 179 -19.79 -41.58 55.87
N LEU A 180 -18.47 -41.36 55.77
CA LEU A 180 -17.51 -41.81 56.79
C LEU A 180 -17.76 -41.16 58.15
N ARG A 181 -18.17 -39.87 58.17
CA ARG A 181 -18.54 -39.17 59.41
C ARG A 181 -19.75 -39.83 60.09
N HIS A 182 -20.79 -40.20 59.34
CA HIS A 182 -21.95 -40.90 59.92
C HIS A 182 -21.61 -42.32 60.39
N LEU A 183 -20.71 -43.02 59.69
CA LEU A 183 -20.20 -44.33 60.12
C LEU A 183 -19.33 -44.26 61.38
N ARG A 184 -18.74 -43.09 61.68
CA ARG A 184 -17.97 -42.86 62.90
C ARG A 184 -18.86 -42.78 64.15
N GLU A 185 -20.15 -42.44 63.99
CA GLU A 185 -21.13 -42.40 65.08
C GLU A 185 -21.58 -43.80 65.52
N GLY A 186 -21.37 -44.83 64.67
CA GLY A 186 -21.71 -46.22 64.95
C GLY A 186 -22.03 -47.02 63.68
N PRO A 187 -22.19 -48.36 63.78
CA PRO A 187 -22.63 -49.19 62.67
C PRO A 187 -24.03 -48.78 62.20
N LYS A 188 -24.22 -48.57 60.89
CA LYS A 188 -25.50 -48.15 60.30
C LYS A 188 -25.86 -49.00 59.09
N THR A 189 -27.14 -49.33 58.95
CA THR A 189 -27.66 -49.97 57.74
C THR A 189 -27.62 -49.01 56.54
N LEU A 190 -27.70 -49.55 55.32
CA LEU A 190 -27.79 -48.74 54.10
C LEU A 190 -28.98 -47.76 54.14
N ARG A 191 -30.10 -48.18 54.76
CA ARG A 191 -31.31 -47.37 54.88
C ARG A 191 -31.10 -46.20 55.85
N GLU A 192 -30.49 -46.43 57.00
CA GLU A 192 -30.19 -45.38 57.98
C GLU A 192 -29.21 -44.34 57.41
N LEU A 193 -28.12 -44.78 56.77
CA LEU A 193 -27.18 -43.86 56.10
C LEU A 193 -27.86 -43.02 55.02
N PHE A 194 -28.79 -43.60 54.27
CA PHE A 194 -29.56 -42.88 53.27
C PHE A 194 -30.45 -41.79 53.90
N PHE A 195 -31.09 -42.08 55.04
CA PHE A 195 -31.88 -41.10 55.79
C PHE A 195 -31.02 -40.02 56.45
N ASP A 196 -29.91 -40.39 57.07
CA ASP A 196 -28.99 -39.45 57.74
C ASP A 196 -28.36 -38.44 56.78
N MET A 197 -28.13 -38.86 55.53
CA MET A 197 -27.66 -37.97 54.47
C MET A 197 -28.78 -37.15 53.81
N GLY A 198 -30.01 -37.21 54.34
CA GLY A 198 -31.15 -36.44 53.85
C GLY A 198 -31.54 -36.74 52.40
N GLY A 199 -31.26 -37.94 51.89
CA GLY A 199 -31.54 -38.30 50.50
C GLY A 199 -30.70 -37.55 49.46
N THR A 200 -29.58 -36.92 49.86
CA THR A 200 -28.70 -36.16 48.96
C THR A 200 -28.02 -37.00 47.86
N MET A 201 -28.10 -38.33 47.95
CA MET A 201 -27.68 -39.25 46.90
C MET A 201 -28.60 -40.45 46.80
N ASP A 202 -28.71 -41.00 45.60
CA ASP A 202 -29.47 -42.23 45.35
C ASP A 202 -28.89 -43.45 46.11
N LYS A 203 -29.74 -44.43 46.43
CA LYS A 203 -29.36 -45.64 47.18
C LYS A 203 -28.30 -46.47 46.46
N GLU A 204 -28.34 -46.55 45.13
CA GLU A 204 -27.33 -47.27 44.35
C GLU A 204 -25.99 -46.54 44.39
N ALA A 205 -26.02 -45.20 44.29
CA ALA A 205 -24.83 -44.37 44.39
C ALA A 205 -24.17 -44.49 45.78
N LEU A 206 -24.98 -44.51 46.85
CA LEU A 206 -24.52 -44.75 48.22
C LEU A 206 -23.89 -46.13 48.37
N ARG A 207 -24.56 -47.18 47.86
CA ARG A 207 -24.05 -48.56 47.89
C ARG A 207 -22.71 -48.66 47.16
N TRP A 208 -22.61 -48.10 45.97
CA TRP A 208 -21.37 -48.10 45.18
C TRP A 208 -20.22 -47.37 45.90
N ARG A 209 -20.51 -46.26 46.59
CA ARG A 209 -19.50 -45.54 47.40
C ARG A 209 -19.05 -46.32 48.62
N LEU A 210 -19.97 -46.97 49.32
CA LEU A 210 -19.64 -47.86 50.44
C LEU A 210 -18.79 -49.04 49.96
N ASP A 211 -19.10 -49.61 48.80
CA ASP A 211 -18.27 -50.65 48.17
C ASP A 211 -16.87 -50.14 47.83
N LYS A 212 -16.73 -48.91 47.33
CA LYS A 212 -15.43 -48.27 47.12
C LYS A 212 -14.68 -48.03 48.42
N ALA A 213 -15.35 -47.51 49.45
CA ALA A 213 -14.76 -47.30 50.78
C ALA A 213 -14.30 -48.62 51.39
N ARG A 214 -15.05 -49.71 51.19
CA ARG A 214 -14.66 -51.07 51.58
C ARG A 214 -13.44 -51.57 50.83
N LYS A 215 -13.39 -51.40 49.52
CA LYS A 215 -12.18 -51.74 48.72
C LYS A 215 -10.95 -50.94 49.13
N ALA A 216 -11.14 -49.69 49.58
CA ALA A 216 -10.07 -48.85 50.11
C ALA A 216 -9.71 -49.17 51.58
N GLY A 217 -10.41 -50.10 52.24
CA GLY A 217 -10.18 -50.45 53.64
C GLY A 217 -10.65 -49.39 54.64
N LEU A 218 -11.56 -48.49 54.25
CA LEU A 218 -12.11 -47.43 55.10
C LEU A 218 -13.41 -47.84 55.80
N ALA A 219 -14.15 -48.80 55.24
CA ALA A 219 -15.41 -49.30 55.78
C ALA A 219 -15.49 -50.83 55.69
N GLU A 220 -16.23 -51.45 56.58
CA GLU A 220 -16.48 -52.90 56.61
C GLU A 220 -17.98 -53.16 56.63
N LEU A 221 -18.40 -54.27 56.02
CA LEU A 221 -19.78 -54.73 56.04
C LEU A 221 -19.91 -55.85 57.06
N ASP A 222 -20.69 -55.62 58.11
CA ASP A 222 -20.97 -56.54 59.21
C ASP A 222 -22.46 -56.90 59.20
N GLY A 223 -22.77 -58.06 58.62
CA GLY A 223 -24.14 -58.46 58.32
C GLY A 223 -24.83 -57.48 57.36
N ILE A 224 -25.87 -56.81 57.84
CA ILE A 224 -26.61 -55.76 57.09
C ILE A 224 -26.15 -54.34 57.40
N THR A 225 -25.24 -54.19 58.38
CA THR A 225 -24.75 -52.89 58.84
C THR A 225 -23.36 -52.60 58.30
N TRP A 226 -23.11 -51.35 57.93
CA TRP A 226 -21.80 -50.85 57.57
C TRP A 226 -21.16 -50.20 58.80
N LYS A 227 -19.87 -50.45 59.03
CA LYS A 227 -19.08 -49.83 60.10
C LYS A 227 -17.77 -49.28 59.57
N LEU A 228 -17.17 -48.33 60.29
CA LEU A 228 -15.83 -47.84 59.97
C LEU A 228 -14.81 -48.96 60.20
N ALA A 229 -13.89 -49.18 59.25
CA ALA A 229 -12.82 -50.17 59.43
C ALA A 229 -11.90 -49.75 60.58
N ALA A 230 -11.39 -50.70 61.38
CA ALA A 230 -10.55 -50.40 62.55
C ALA A 230 -9.30 -49.56 62.19
N ARG A 231 -8.78 -49.73 60.96
CA ARG A 231 -7.63 -48.98 60.43
C ARG A 231 -7.93 -47.52 60.09
N ALA A 232 -9.20 -47.16 59.89
CA ALA A 232 -9.65 -45.79 59.63
C ALA A 232 -10.14 -45.07 60.90
N ALA A 233 -10.23 -45.79 62.03
CA ALA A 233 -10.63 -45.25 63.33
C ALA A 233 -9.44 -44.72 64.18
N ALA A 234 -8.21 -45.07 63.79
CA ALA A 234 -6.97 -44.56 64.38
C ALA A 234 -6.59 -43.20 63.77
#